data_AF-A0AAW8KSJ7-F1
#
_entry.id   AF-A0AAW8KSJ7-F1
#
_cell.length_a   1.000
_cell.length_b   1.000
_cell.length_c   1.000
_cell.angle_alpha   90.00
_cell.angle_beta   90.00
_cell.angle_gamma   90.00
#
_symmetry.space_group_name_H-M   'P 1'
#
loop_
_entity.id
_entity.type
_entity.pdbx_description
1 polymer ?
#
loop_
_entity_poly.entity_id
_entity_poly.type
_entity_poly.pdbx_seq_one_letter_code
_entity_poly.pdbx_strand_id
1 'polypeptide(L)' 'TGQYSNISIFDVESNEELHNILQGLPLYPYMNIEVMALNRHPSSVRDDDS' A
#
# COMPACT_ATOMS: atom_id res chain seq x y z
N THR A 1 -15.54 12.99 14.42
CA THR A 1 -14.17 13.01 14.94
C THR A 1 -13.24 12.55 13.83
N GLY A 2 -12.09 13.19 13.67
CA GLY A 2 -11.06 12.76 12.71
C GLY A 2 -10.05 11.82 13.37
N GLN A 3 -9.28 11.11 12.56
CA GLN A 3 -8.13 10.32 13.01
C GLN A 3 -6.88 10.84 12.33
N TYR A 4 -5.74 10.80 13.03
CA TYR A 4 -4.44 11.07 12.43
C TYR A 4 -3.93 9.78 11.79
N SER A 5 -4.56 9.39 10.68
CA SER A 5 -4.23 8.18 9.92
C SER A 5 -4.43 8.44 8.44
N ASN A 6 -3.75 7.63 7.63
CA ASN A 6 -3.89 7.61 6.19
C ASN A 6 -4.38 6.23 5.73
N ILE A 7 -5.09 6.23 4.61
CA ILE A 7 -5.27 5.04 3.77
C ILE A 7 -4.48 5.29 2.51
N SER A 8 -3.64 4.33 2.12
CA SER A 8 -2.75 4.46 0.97
C SER A 8 -2.73 3.17 0.17
N ILE A 9 -2.64 3.30 -1.16
CA ILE A 9 -2.52 2.19 -2.10
C ILE A 9 -1.10 2.27 -2.66
N PHE A 10 -0.35 1.19 -2.50
CA PHE A 10 1.00 1.04 -3.03
C PHE A 10 0.96 0.06 -4.20
N ASP A 11 1.50 0.49 -5.34
CA ASP A 11 1.74 -0.37 -6.51
C ASP A 11 3.23 -0.66 -6.54
N VAL A 12 3.59 -1.89 -6.18
CA VAL A 12 4.98 -2.36 -6.01
C VAL A 12 5.13 -3.75 -6.63
N GLU A 13 6.35 -4.11 -7.01
CA GLU A 13 6.62 -5.41 -7.63
C GLU A 13 6.63 -6.55 -6.61
N SER A 14 6.91 -6.26 -5.33
CA SER A 14 6.99 -7.29 -4.29
C SER A 14 6.69 -6.79 -2.87
N ASN A 15 6.42 -7.75 -1.97
CA ASN A 15 6.27 -7.48 -0.54
C ASN A 15 7.55 -6.92 0.10
N GLU A 16 8.73 -7.32 -0.40
CA GLU A 16 10.02 -6.84 0.10
C GLU A 16 10.21 -5.35 -0.24
N GLU A 17 9.86 -4.96 -1.46
CA GLU A 17 9.90 -3.56 -1.88
C GLU A 17 8.98 -2.69 -1.01
N LEU A 18 7.74 -3.13 -0.78
CA LEU A 18 6.81 -2.44 0.14
C LEU A 18 7.44 -2.30 1.53
N HIS A 19 8.03 -3.37 2.06
CA HIS A 19 8.60 -3.36 3.40
C HIS A 19 9.77 -2.36 3.51
N ASN A 20 10.66 -2.32 2.51
CA ASN A 20 11.78 -1.39 2.47
C ASN A 20 11.30 0.07 2.41
N ILE A 21 10.25 0.35 1.62
CA ILE A 21 9.64 1.68 1.56
C ILE A 21 9.08 2.07 2.93
N LEU A 22 8.30 1.19 3.57
CA LEU A 22 7.68 1.48 4.86
C LEU A 22 8.73 1.71 5.95
N GLN A 23 9.79 0.90 6.01
CA GLN A 23 10.89 1.07 6.96
C GLN A 23 11.64 2.40 6.80
N GLY A 24 11.70 2.93 5.57
CA GLY A 24 12.32 4.23 5.30
C GLY A 24 11.52 5.44 5.78
N LEU A 25 10.27 5.26 6.20
CA LEU A 25 9.43 6.37 6.64
C LEU A 25 9.87 6.87 8.03
N PRO A 26 10.05 8.19 8.23
CA PRO A 26 10.48 8.76 9.52
C PRO A 26 9.59 8.39 10.71
N LEU A 27 8.31 8.11 10.44
CA LEU A 27 7.31 7.78 11.46
C LEU A 27 7.15 6.27 11.67
N TYR A 28 7.84 5.41 10.90
CA TYR A 28 7.66 3.95 10.95
C TYR A 28 7.64 3.35 12.36
N PRO A 29 8.55 3.73 13.29
CA PRO A 29 8.53 3.18 14.65
C PRO A 29 7.28 3.52 15.48
N TYR A 30 6.50 4.51 15.05
CA TYR A 30 5.33 5.03 15.77
C TYR A 30 4.00 4.74 15.05
N MET A 31 4.04 4.16 13.85
CA MET A 31 2.84 3.87 13.06
C MET A 31 2.25 2.52 13.46
N ASN A 32 0.91 2.47 13.52
CA ASN A 32 0.17 1.20 13.50
C ASN A 32 -0.24 0.94 12.05
N ILE A 33 0.34 -0.08 11.42
CA ILE A 33 0.19 -0.36 9.98
C ILE A 33 -0.56 -1.68 9.79
N GLU A 34 -1.61 -1.64 8.97
CA GLU A 34 -2.30 -2.82 8.46
C GLU A 34 -2.08 -2.91 6.95
N VAL A 35 -1.61 -4.07 6.48
CA VAL A 35 -1.34 -4.31 5.06
C VAL A 35 -2.35 -5.32 4.53
N MET A 36 -3.02 -4.96 3.44
CA MET A 36 -3.95 -5.83 2.73
C MET A 36 -3.56 -5.91 1.26
N ALA A 37 -3.29 -7.12 0.77
CA ALA A 37 -3.03 -7.35 -0.65
C ALA A 37 -4.31 -7.14 -1.46
N LEU A 38 -4.19 -6.42 -2.57
CA LEU A 38 -5.31 -6.13 -3.47
C LEU A 38 -5.09 -6.85 -4.80
N ASN A 39 -6.12 -7.55 -5.26
CA ASN A 39 -6.15 -8.12 -6.60
C ASN A 39 -6.84 -7.17 -7.57
N ARG A 40 -6.48 -7.25 -8.85
CA ARG A 40 -7.18 -6.51 -9.89
C ARG A 40 -8.57 -7.06 -10.11
N HIS A 41 -9.55 -6.16 -10.22
CA HIS A 41 -10.93 -6.54 -10.50
C HIS A 41 -11.09 -6.82 -12.01
N PRO A 42 -11.81 -7.87 -12.43
CA PRO A 42 -11.96 -8.23 -13.86
C PRO A 42 -12.66 -7.16 -14.72
N SER A 43 -13.32 -6.18 -14.08
CA SER A 43 -13.93 -5.02 -14.76
C SER A 43 -13.02 -3.78 -14.76
N SER A 44 -11.75 -3.92 -14.40
CA SER A 44 -10.77 -2.85 -14.53
C SER A 44 -10.58 -2.50 -16.01
N VAL A 45 -10.50 -1.20 -16.31
CA VAL A 45 -10.48 -0.66 -17.69
C VAL A 45 -9.07 -0.19 -18.07
N ARG A 46 -8.01 -0.70 -17.41
CA ARG A 46 -6.64 -0.31 -17.75
C ARG A 46 -6.10 -1.18 -18.89
N ASP A 47 -5.38 -0.56 -19.82
CA ASP A 47 -4.87 -1.23 -21.03
C ASP A 47 -3.88 -2.38 -20.74
N ASP A 48 -3.17 -2.35 -19.59
CA ASP A 48 -2.24 -3.40 -19.17
C ASP A 48 -2.92 -4.59 -18.44
N ASP A 49 -4.26 -4.72 -18.54
CA ASP A 49 -5.03 -5.78 -17.87
C ASP A 49 -5.26 -7.04 -18.76
N SER A 50 -4.54 -7.19 -19.88
CA SER A 50 -4.61 -8.37 -20.79
C SER A 50 -3.41 -9.31 -20.70
#